data_AF-A0A2M8KJ87-F1
#
_entry.id   AF-A0A2M8KJ87-F1
#
_cell.length_a   1.000
_cell.length_b   1.000
_cell.length_c   1.000
_cell.angle_alpha   90.00
_cell.angle_beta   90.00
_cell.angle_gamma   90.00
#
_symmetry.space_group_name_H-M   'P 1'
#
loop_
_entity.id
_entity.type
_entity.pdbx_description
1 polymer ?
#
loop_
_entity_poly.entity_id
_entity_poly.type
_entity_poly.pdbx_seq_one_letter_code
_entity_poly.pdbx_strand_id
1 'polypeptide(L)'
;MILGGDFLRILLGGFLGGDNLLWSFVFFALGSLAIFIGLRVISIVELLTGFLLILVVLFLFFKSWPFLPTTDFSFTFNWPAHFLAYGVVFYSLLGSSALMEARQMLRGREKKFKMAIFWGLAIPVAIYAVFALAVVSVSGPKTTPDAISGLVPFLGPGVVALGAFFGVVAVFSSYIVLGVCLRKVFQFDFGFSRLNAWIIVSFVPLILFLAGAKNLLLVIGLVGIVMGGLEGVLTILIYRRADRHGNRRPEYDVFVPKIVLWLLVAIFVLGMAYQLWMLK
;
A
#
# COMPACT_ATOMS: atom_id res chain seq x y z
N MET A 1 10.06 -5.10 -3.44
CA MET A 1 11.14 -6.12 -3.52
C MET A 1 10.62 -7.53 -3.24
N ILE A 2 9.92 -7.77 -2.12
CA ILE A 2 9.29 -9.06 -1.81
C ILE A 2 8.28 -9.44 -2.91
N LEU A 3 7.11 -8.79 -2.94
CA LEU A 3 6.04 -9.07 -3.89
C LEU A 3 6.47 -8.92 -5.37
N GLY A 4 7.29 -7.92 -5.66
CA GLY A 4 7.81 -7.67 -7.00
C GLY A 4 8.70 -8.81 -7.52
N GLY A 5 9.49 -9.45 -6.64
CA GLY A 5 10.26 -10.64 -6.98
C GLY A 5 9.37 -11.87 -7.17
N ASP A 6 8.43 -12.08 -6.25
CA ASP A 6 7.48 -13.20 -6.31
C ASP A 6 6.68 -13.17 -7.62
N PHE A 7 6.14 -12.01 -7.99
CA PHE A 7 5.37 -11.87 -9.22
C PHE A 7 6.21 -11.97 -10.49
N LEU A 8 7.44 -11.42 -10.50
CA LEU A 8 8.35 -11.63 -11.63
C LEU A 8 8.69 -13.12 -11.80
N ARG A 9 8.88 -13.85 -10.70
CA ARG A 9 9.12 -15.29 -10.74
C ARG A 9 7.92 -16.06 -11.30
N ILE A 10 6.69 -15.70 -10.91
CA ILE A 10 5.47 -16.32 -11.45
C ILE A 10 5.40 -16.13 -12.97
N LEU A 11 5.80 -14.97 -13.49
CA LEU A 11 5.73 -14.64 -14.92
C LEU A 11 6.85 -15.27 -15.74
N LEU A 12 8.08 -15.19 -15.25
CA LEU A 12 9.28 -15.46 -16.04
C LEU A 12 10.04 -16.70 -15.57
N GLY A 13 9.81 -17.17 -14.34
CA GLY A 13 10.50 -18.31 -13.76
C GLY A 13 10.22 -19.62 -14.49
N GLY A 14 9.05 -19.76 -15.11
CA GLY A 14 8.73 -20.92 -15.97
C GLY A 14 9.54 -20.97 -17.27
N PHE A 15 10.03 -19.82 -17.76
CA PHE A 15 10.77 -19.72 -19.02
C PHE A 15 12.29 -19.64 -18.81
N LEU A 16 12.72 -18.87 -17.81
CA LEU A 16 14.13 -18.53 -17.57
C LEU A 16 14.71 -19.24 -16.33
N GLY A 17 13.89 -19.93 -15.55
CA GLY A 17 14.29 -20.51 -14.27
C GLY A 17 14.63 -19.44 -13.22
N GLY A 18 15.46 -19.82 -12.24
CA GLY A 18 15.96 -18.92 -11.21
C GLY A 18 15.17 -18.95 -9.90
N ASP A 19 15.90 -18.78 -8.80
CA ASP A 19 15.33 -18.72 -7.45
C ASP A 19 14.70 -17.34 -7.16
N ASN A 20 13.87 -17.27 -6.12
CA ASN A 20 13.14 -16.05 -5.74
C ASN A 20 14.07 -14.86 -5.49
N LEU A 21 15.24 -15.12 -4.90
CA LEU A 21 16.24 -14.09 -4.62
C LEU A 21 16.70 -13.38 -5.90
N LEU A 22 16.92 -14.12 -6.98
CA LEU A 22 17.36 -13.57 -8.26
C LEU A 22 16.31 -12.58 -8.80
N TRP A 23 15.04 -12.96 -8.78
CA TRP A 23 13.94 -12.11 -9.26
C TRP A 23 13.74 -10.87 -8.39
N SER A 24 13.91 -10.98 -7.07
CA SER A 24 13.94 -9.80 -6.17
C SER A 24 15.10 -8.85 -6.48
N PHE A 25 16.29 -9.37 -6.82
CA PHE A 25 17.44 -8.55 -7.24
C PHE A 25 17.20 -7.88 -8.59
N VAL A 26 16.60 -8.58 -9.56
CA VAL A 26 16.21 -7.99 -10.86
C VAL A 26 15.20 -6.85 -10.64
N PHE A 27 14.16 -7.08 -9.83
CA PHE A 27 13.19 -6.04 -9.48
C PHE A 27 13.88 -4.82 -8.86
N PHE A 28 14.79 -5.05 -7.92
CA PHE A 28 15.58 -3.99 -7.28
C PHE A 28 16.43 -3.21 -8.28
N ALA A 29 17.17 -3.90 -9.15
CA ALA A 29 18.07 -3.26 -10.11
C ALA A 29 17.29 -2.36 -11.07
N LEU A 30 16.19 -2.87 -11.63
CA LEU A 30 15.32 -2.10 -12.52
C LEU A 30 14.67 -0.91 -11.81
N GLY A 31 14.13 -1.14 -10.61
CA GLY A 31 13.47 -0.09 -9.84
C GLY A 31 14.44 1.01 -9.39
N SER A 32 15.62 0.61 -8.90
CA SER A 32 16.69 1.52 -8.50
C SER A 32 17.15 2.39 -9.67
N LEU A 33 17.38 1.80 -10.84
CA LEU A 33 17.74 2.55 -12.05
C LEU A 33 16.64 3.55 -12.44
N ALA A 34 15.37 3.14 -12.39
CA ALA A 34 14.25 4.03 -12.68
C ALA A 34 14.15 5.20 -11.68
N ILE A 35 14.39 4.97 -10.39
CA ILE A 35 14.49 6.05 -9.39
C ILE A 35 15.62 7.01 -9.77
N PHE A 36 16.78 6.50 -10.18
CA PHE A 36 17.94 7.34 -10.55
C PHE A 36 17.61 8.29 -11.71
N ILE A 37 17.04 7.75 -12.80
CA ILE A 37 16.64 8.52 -13.99
C ILE A 37 15.66 9.62 -13.59
N GLY A 38 14.73 9.31 -12.68
CA GLY A 38 13.66 10.20 -12.29
C GLY A 38 12.56 10.21 -13.35
N LEU A 39 11.41 10.79 -13.01
CA LEU A 39 10.22 10.53 -13.78
C LEU A 39 9.41 11.80 -14.06
N ARG A 40 9.24 12.08 -15.36
CA ARG A 40 8.32 13.09 -15.90
C ARG A 40 7.01 12.45 -16.43
N VAL A 41 6.98 11.12 -16.60
CA VAL A 41 5.90 10.37 -17.26
C VAL A 41 5.03 9.55 -16.28
N ILE A 42 5.27 9.64 -14.96
CA ILE A 42 4.55 8.86 -13.94
C ILE A 42 3.04 9.03 -14.02
N SER A 43 2.55 10.26 -14.09
CA SER A 43 1.14 10.53 -13.79
C SER A 43 0.18 9.85 -14.77
N ILE A 44 0.57 9.70 -16.04
CA ILE A 44 -0.22 8.97 -17.04
C ILE A 44 -0.14 7.46 -16.79
N VAL A 45 1.06 6.95 -16.48
CA VAL A 45 1.27 5.53 -16.20
C VAL A 45 0.50 5.10 -14.94
N GLU A 46 0.47 5.93 -13.90
CA GLU A 46 -0.33 5.67 -12.69
C GLU A 46 -1.82 5.65 -12.97
N LEU A 47 -2.33 6.61 -13.72
CA LEU A 47 -3.75 6.65 -14.07
C LEU A 47 -4.15 5.41 -14.88
N LEU A 48 -3.32 5.03 -15.86
CA LEU A 48 -3.52 3.81 -16.64
C LEU A 48 -3.44 2.56 -15.77
N THR A 49 -2.46 2.48 -14.87
CA THR A 49 -2.27 1.35 -13.94
C THR A 49 -3.47 1.21 -13.00
N GLY A 50 -3.96 2.32 -12.45
CA GLY A 50 -5.13 2.32 -11.57
C GLY A 50 -6.41 1.88 -12.28
N PHE A 51 -6.67 2.42 -13.47
CA PHE A 51 -7.82 2.00 -14.29
C PHE A 51 -7.75 0.51 -14.63
N LEU A 52 -6.57 0.04 -15.03
CA LEU A 52 -6.36 -1.34 -15.39
C LEU A 52 -6.48 -2.28 -14.19
N LEU A 53 -6.04 -1.87 -13.00
CA LEU A 53 -6.20 -2.64 -11.76
C LEU A 53 -7.69 -2.87 -11.46
N ILE A 54 -8.53 -1.85 -11.66
CA ILE A 54 -9.99 -1.99 -11.51
C ILE A 54 -10.53 -3.07 -12.45
N LEU A 55 -10.13 -3.06 -13.73
CA LEU A 55 -10.56 -4.07 -14.70
C LEU A 55 -10.15 -5.49 -14.28
N VAL A 56 -8.93 -5.65 -13.75
CA VAL A 56 -8.43 -6.94 -13.27
C VAL A 56 -9.22 -7.43 -12.07
N VAL A 57 -9.50 -6.55 -11.11
CA VAL A 57 -10.30 -6.90 -9.94
C VAL A 57 -11.71 -7.33 -10.35
N LEU A 58 -12.33 -6.61 -11.29
CA LEU A 58 -13.64 -6.99 -11.82
C LEU A 58 -13.58 -8.34 -12.56
N PHE A 59 -12.56 -8.55 -13.39
CA PHE A 59 -12.35 -9.82 -14.08
C PHE A 59 -12.19 -11.00 -13.10
N LEU A 60 -11.35 -10.82 -12.06
CA LEU A 60 -11.17 -11.82 -11.01
C LEU A 60 -12.47 -12.07 -10.27
N PHE A 61 -13.25 -11.04 -9.97
CA PHE A 61 -14.55 -11.17 -9.32
C PHE A 61 -15.53 -12.01 -10.14
N PHE A 62 -15.68 -11.72 -11.43
CA PHE A 62 -16.55 -12.52 -12.31
C PHE A 62 -16.08 -13.96 -12.45
N LYS A 63 -14.76 -14.20 -12.48
CA LYS A 63 -14.21 -15.57 -12.48
C LYS A 63 -14.41 -16.29 -11.15
N SER A 64 -14.46 -15.56 -10.05
CA SER A 64 -14.67 -16.09 -8.70
C SER A 64 -16.15 -16.34 -8.37
N TRP A 65 -17.06 -15.73 -9.13
CA TRP A 65 -18.51 -15.80 -8.90
C TRP A 65 -19.06 -17.23 -8.73
N PRO A 66 -18.64 -18.24 -9.52
CA PRO A 66 -19.13 -19.61 -9.35
C PRO A 66 -18.77 -20.26 -8.01
N PHE A 67 -17.74 -19.78 -7.33
CA PHE A 67 -17.22 -20.33 -6.07
C PHE A 67 -17.84 -19.68 -4.82
N LEU A 68 -18.55 -18.55 -4.98
CA LEU A 68 -19.24 -17.85 -3.88
C LEU A 68 -20.21 -18.76 -3.09
N PRO A 69 -21.07 -19.58 -3.73
CA PRO A 69 -22.04 -20.39 -3.00
C PRO A 69 -21.42 -21.56 -2.24
N THR A 70 -20.23 -22.00 -2.65
CA THR A 70 -19.54 -23.18 -2.09
C THR A 70 -18.54 -22.83 -0.99
N THR A 71 -18.33 -21.53 -0.73
CA THR A 71 -17.34 -21.08 0.24
C THR A 71 -17.96 -20.99 1.63
N ASP A 72 -17.41 -21.74 2.57
CA ASP A 72 -17.75 -21.58 3.99
C ASP A 72 -17.09 -20.31 4.55
N PHE A 73 -17.89 -19.27 4.75
CA PHE A 73 -17.48 -18.04 5.43
C PHE A 73 -17.49 -18.18 6.97
N SER A 74 -17.20 -19.38 7.48
CA SER A 74 -17.22 -19.63 8.93
C SER A 74 -16.23 -18.70 9.64
N PHE A 75 -16.76 -17.88 10.55
CA PHE A 75 -15.98 -16.87 11.26
C PHE A 75 -15.25 -17.50 12.44
N THR A 76 -13.98 -17.82 12.26
CA THR A 76 -13.13 -18.26 13.39
C THR A 76 -12.50 -17.03 14.04
N PHE A 77 -12.88 -16.77 15.30
CA PHE A 77 -12.38 -15.63 16.05
C PHE A 77 -10.93 -15.89 16.51
N ASN A 78 -9.95 -15.16 15.97
CA ASN A 78 -8.52 -15.31 16.29
C ASN A 78 -7.86 -13.95 16.54
N TRP A 79 -7.69 -13.61 17.83
CA TRP A 79 -7.14 -12.32 18.28
C TRP A 79 -5.81 -11.92 17.60
N PRO A 80 -4.75 -12.76 17.58
CA PRO A 80 -3.51 -12.46 16.87
C PRO A 80 -3.69 -12.14 15.38
N ALA A 81 -4.52 -12.91 14.68
CA ALA A 81 -4.71 -12.74 13.23
C ALA A 81 -5.46 -11.45 12.90
N HIS A 82 -6.47 -11.08 13.71
CA HIS A 82 -7.22 -9.83 13.52
C HIS A 82 -6.35 -8.59 13.74
N PHE A 83 -5.42 -8.63 14.70
CA PHE A 83 -4.53 -7.49 14.94
C PHE A 83 -3.50 -7.31 13.80
N LEU A 84 -2.96 -8.42 13.26
CA LEU A 84 -2.10 -8.36 12.08
C LEU A 84 -2.85 -7.76 10.88
N ALA A 85 -4.11 -8.18 10.67
CA ALA A 85 -4.96 -7.67 9.60
C ALA A 85 -5.25 -6.16 9.76
N TYR A 86 -5.41 -5.66 10.99
CA TYR A 86 -5.57 -4.23 11.26
C TYR A 86 -4.42 -3.41 10.67
N GLY A 87 -3.17 -3.83 10.89
CA GLY A 87 -2.01 -3.13 10.35
C GLY A 87 -1.94 -3.14 8.82
N VAL A 88 -2.28 -4.27 8.21
CA VAL A 88 -2.34 -4.43 6.76
C VAL A 88 -3.41 -3.52 6.14
N VAL A 89 -4.61 -3.48 6.74
CA VAL A 89 -5.72 -2.61 6.30
C VAL A 89 -5.35 -1.15 6.50
N PHE A 90 -4.70 -0.81 7.61
CA PHE A 90 -4.29 0.57 7.83
C PHE A 90 -3.22 1.01 6.82
N TYR A 91 -2.23 0.15 6.54
CA TYR A 91 -1.24 0.37 5.48
C TYR A 91 -1.89 0.60 4.11
N SER A 92 -2.90 -0.20 3.74
CA SER A 92 -3.56 -0.08 2.43
C SER A 92 -4.36 1.22 2.26
N LEU A 93 -4.71 1.89 3.36
CA LEU A 93 -5.45 3.15 3.36
C LEU A 93 -4.56 4.39 3.62
N LEU A 94 -3.24 4.23 3.71
CA LEU A 94 -2.32 5.36 3.78
C LEU A 94 -2.27 6.09 2.43
N GLY A 95 -2.63 7.37 2.44
CA GLY A 95 -2.69 8.19 1.22
C GLY A 95 -2.67 9.69 1.47
N SER A 96 -2.23 10.15 2.65
CA SER A 96 -2.27 11.56 3.03
C SER A 96 -1.38 12.45 2.14
N SER A 97 -0.28 11.91 1.62
CA SER A 97 0.62 12.61 0.71
C SER A 97 -0.10 13.07 -0.57
N ALA A 98 -1.03 12.27 -1.08
CA ALA A 98 -1.85 12.61 -2.25
C ALA A 98 -2.84 13.75 -1.95
N LEU A 99 -3.23 13.98 -0.69
CA LEU A 99 -4.14 15.07 -0.32
C LEU A 99 -3.54 16.44 -0.59
N MET A 100 -2.23 16.59 -0.38
CA MET A 100 -1.54 17.86 -0.64
C MET A 100 -1.54 18.19 -2.13
N GLU A 101 -1.22 17.21 -2.98
CA GLU A 101 -1.24 17.38 -4.43
C GLU A 101 -2.66 17.63 -4.95
N ALA A 102 -3.64 16.85 -4.47
CA ALA A 102 -5.05 17.04 -4.83
C ALA A 102 -5.55 18.44 -4.45
N ARG A 103 -5.11 19.01 -3.32
CA ARG A 103 -5.44 20.38 -2.93
C ARG A 103 -4.87 21.40 -3.92
N GLN A 104 -3.62 21.21 -4.36
CA GLN A 104 -3.01 22.11 -5.34
C GLN A 104 -3.74 22.06 -6.70
N MET A 105 -4.13 20.87 -7.15
CA MET A 105 -4.90 20.69 -8.40
C MET A 105 -6.30 21.30 -8.34
N LEU A 106 -6.89 21.37 -7.15
CA LEU A 106 -8.22 21.94 -6.90
C LEU A 106 -8.20 23.41 -6.48
N ARG A 107 -7.08 24.11 -6.63
CA ARG A 107 -6.97 25.54 -6.34
C ARG A 107 -8.03 26.34 -7.11
N GLY A 108 -8.81 27.16 -6.42
CA GLY A 108 -9.95 27.89 -6.97
C GLY A 108 -11.25 27.07 -7.06
N ARG A 109 -11.24 25.79 -6.65
CA ARG A 109 -12.39 24.89 -6.58
C ARG A 109 -12.43 24.14 -5.24
N GLU A 110 -12.09 24.82 -4.17
CA GLU A 110 -11.87 24.27 -2.83
C GLU A 110 -13.08 23.46 -2.31
N LYS A 111 -14.31 23.87 -2.66
CA LYS A 111 -15.53 23.15 -2.28
C LYS A 111 -15.56 21.69 -2.76
N LYS A 112 -14.87 21.38 -3.86
CA LYS A 112 -14.77 20.01 -4.40
C LYS A 112 -13.75 19.15 -3.64
N PHE A 113 -12.89 19.74 -2.82
CA PHE A 113 -11.83 19.02 -2.10
C PHE A 113 -12.40 17.97 -1.15
N LYS A 114 -13.47 18.29 -0.41
CA LYS A 114 -14.15 17.32 0.47
C LYS A 114 -14.68 16.10 -0.30
N MET A 115 -15.28 16.33 -1.47
CA MET A 115 -15.76 15.23 -2.32
C MET A 115 -14.61 14.42 -2.91
N ALA A 116 -13.51 15.08 -3.29
CA ALA A 116 -12.31 14.39 -3.77
C ALA A 116 -11.71 13.47 -2.69
N ILE A 117 -11.66 13.91 -1.43
CA ILE A 117 -11.23 13.08 -0.30
C ILE A 117 -12.17 11.88 -0.13
N PHE A 118 -13.48 12.12 -0.12
CA PHE A 118 -14.47 11.05 0.06
C PHE A 118 -14.37 9.98 -1.03
N TRP A 119 -14.36 10.37 -2.30
CA TRP A 119 -14.25 9.42 -3.41
C TRP A 119 -12.86 8.78 -3.50
N GLY A 120 -11.82 9.52 -3.15
CA GLY A 120 -10.44 9.02 -3.05
C GLY A 120 -10.27 7.93 -1.99
N LEU A 121 -11.15 7.88 -0.98
CA LEU A 121 -11.19 6.80 0.01
C LEU A 121 -12.21 5.72 -0.34
N ALA A 122 -13.43 6.10 -0.73
CA ALA A 122 -14.53 5.18 -0.96
C ALA A 122 -14.26 4.21 -2.12
N ILE A 123 -13.65 4.69 -3.21
CA ILE A 123 -13.35 3.85 -4.39
C ILE A 123 -12.31 2.77 -4.05
N PRO A 124 -11.13 3.08 -3.47
CA PRO A 124 -10.17 2.05 -3.05
C PRO A 124 -10.75 1.04 -2.05
N VAL A 125 -11.50 1.50 -1.06
CA VAL A 125 -12.15 0.61 -0.08
C VAL A 125 -13.09 -0.38 -0.77
N ALA A 126 -13.93 0.10 -1.69
CA ALA A 126 -14.82 -0.77 -2.45
C ALA A 126 -14.05 -1.78 -3.31
N ILE A 127 -12.99 -1.34 -4.00
CA ILE A 127 -12.13 -2.22 -4.80
C ILE A 127 -11.47 -3.30 -3.93
N TYR A 128 -10.95 -2.93 -2.77
CA TYR A 128 -10.34 -3.88 -1.82
C TYR A 128 -11.35 -4.90 -1.31
N ALA A 129 -12.57 -4.47 -0.98
CA ALA A 129 -13.62 -5.39 -0.56
C ALA A 129 -14.00 -6.39 -1.66
N VAL A 130 -14.16 -5.91 -2.91
CA VAL A 130 -14.45 -6.77 -4.06
C VAL A 130 -13.30 -7.75 -4.34
N PHE A 131 -12.06 -7.27 -4.31
CA PHE A 131 -10.88 -8.11 -4.50
C PHE A 131 -10.74 -9.17 -3.41
N ALA A 132 -10.86 -8.77 -2.13
CA ALA A 132 -10.78 -9.70 -1.00
C ALA A 132 -11.89 -10.76 -1.08
N LEU A 133 -13.12 -10.35 -1.39
CA LEU A 133 -14.23 -11.28 -1.59
C LEU A 133 -13.94 -12.25 -2.72
N ALA A 134 -13.45 -11.77 -3.88
CA ALA A 134 -13.10 -12.63 -5.01
C ALA A 134 -12.06 -13.70 -4.62
N VAL A 135 -10.96 -13.29 -4.00
CA VAL A 135 -9.86 -14.19 -3.62
C VAL A 135 -10.29 -15.22 -2.58
N VAL A 136 -10.97 -14.77 -1.52
CA VAL A 136 -11.42 -15.64 -0.43
C VAL A 136 -12.48 -16.62 -0.93
N SER A 137 -13.35 -16.22 -1.87
CA SER A 137 -14.35 -17.11 -2.45
C SER A 137 -13.73 -18.25 -3.26
N VAL A 138 -12.53 -18.07 -3.81
CA VAL A 138 -11.87 -19.12 -4.59
C VAL A 138 -10.97 -19.98 -3.73
N SER A 139 -10.14 -19.35 -2.90
CA SER A 139 -9.06 -20.04 -2.17
C SER A 139 -9.41 -20.37 -0.73
N GLY A 140 -10.41 -19.70 -0.14
CA GLY A 140 -10.87 -19.92 1.23
C GLY A 140 -9.71 -19.89 2.24
N PRO A 141 -9.62 -20.87 3.15
CA PRO A 141 -8.52 -20.96 4.11
C PRO A 141 -7.12 -21.12 3.50
N LYS A 142 -7.01 -21.46 2.21
CA LYS A 142 -5.74 -21.60 1.47
C LYS A 142 -5.28 -20.29 0.82
N THR A 143 -5.89 -19.16 1.17
CA THR A 143 -5.46 -17.83 0.70
C THR A 143 -3.99 -17.61 1.07
N THR A 144 -3.15 -17.32 0.07
CA THR A 144 -1.73 -17.02 0.30
C THR A 144 -1.53 -15.56 0.71
N PRO A 145 -0.41 -15.21 1.36
CA PRO A 145 -0.11 -13.83 1.76
C PRO A 145 -0.13 -12.80 0.60
N ASP A 146 0.24 -13.22 -0.61
CA ASP A 146 0.23 -12.40 -1.82
C ASP A 146 -1.12 -12.44 -2.57
N ALA A 147 -2.09 -13.21 -2.08
CA ALA A 147 -3.42 -13.49 -2.63
C ALA A 147 -3.45 -14.19 -3.99
N ILE A 148 -2.56 -13.83 -4.91
CA ILE A 148 -2.58 -14.24 -6.32
C ILE A 148 -2.06 -15.67 -6.50
N SER A 149 -0.96 -16.04 -5.85
CA SER A 149 -0.40 -17.39 -5.98
C SER A 149 -1.33 -18.49 -5.45
N GLY A 150 -2.15 -18.19 -4.44
CA GLY A 150 -3.18 -19.09 -3.90
C GLY A 150 -4.31 -19.42 -4.88
N LEU A 151 -4.47 -18.65 -5.96
CA LEU A 151 -5.49 -18.89 -6.99
C LEU A 151 -5.05 -19.92 -8.04
N VAL A 152 -3.75 -20.26 -8.11
CA VAL A 152 -3.19 -21.18 -9.13
C VAL A 152 -3.96 -22.51 -9.21
N PRO A 153 -4.25 -23.20 -8.09
CA PRO A 153 -4.91 -24.50 -8.14
C PRO A 153 -6.35 -24.46 -8.65
N PHE A 154 -6.99 -23.28 -8.66
CA PHE A 154 -8.43 -23.13 -8.90
C PHE A 154 -8.77 -22.43 -10.22
N LEU A 155 -8.08 -21.33 -10.53
CA LEU A 155 -8.31 -20.52 -11.74
C LEU A 155 -7.32 -20.81 -12.87
N GLY A 156 -6.32 -21.65 -12.59
CA GLY A 156 -5.29 -22.06 -13.53
C GLY A 156 -4.18 -21.01 -13.75
N PRO A 157 -3.06 -21.42 -14.37
CA PRO A 157 -1.86 -20.58 -14.46
C PRO A 157 -2.05 -19.28 -15.25
N GLY A 158 -2.93 -19.26 -16.26
CA GLY A 158 -3.14 -18.09 -17.11
C GLY A 158 -3.76 -16.90 -16.37
N VAL A 159 -4.73 -17.15 -15.48
CA VAL A 159 -5.37 -16.09 -14.67
C VAL A 159 -4.38 -15.54 -13.65
N VAL A 160 -3.56 -16.42 -13.06
CA VAL A 160 -2.52 -16.01 -12.11
C VAL A 160 -1.40 -15.23 -12.78
N ALA A 161 -0.98 -15.63 -13.98
CA ALA A 161 0.00 -14.88 -14.77
C ALA A 161 -0.52 -13.46 -15.07
N LEU A 162 -1.79 -13.32 -15.43
CA LEU A 162 -2.41 -12.00 -15.62
C LEU A 162 -2.40 -11.18 -14.32
N GLY A 163 -2.79 -11.77 -13.19
CA GLY A 163 -2.75 -11.13 -11.88
C GLY A 163 -1.33 -10.71 -11.47
N ALA A 164 -0.35 -11.59 -11.67
CA ALA A 164 1.06 -11.33 -11.36
C ALA A 164 1.64 -10.23 -12.26
N PHE A 165 1.30 -10.20 -13.56
CA PHE A 165 1.72 -9.15 -14.49
C PHE A 165 1.29 -7.78 -13.98
N PHE A 166 0.02 -7.65 -13.63
CA PHE A 166 -0.49 -6.39 -13.12
C PHE A 166 0.00 -6.07 -11.71
N GLY A 167 0.23 -7.08 -10.89
CA GLY A 167 0.92 -6.95 -9.62
C GLY A 167 2.33 -6.36 -9.78
N VAL A 168 3.12 -6.84 -10.76
CA VAL A 168 4.45 -6.26 -11.05
C VAL A 168 4.31 -4.82 -11.46
N VAL A 169 3.41 -4.49 -12.40
CA VAL A 169 3.21 -3.11 -12.87
C VAL A 169 2.83 -2.18 -11.71
N ALA A 170 1.89 -2.60 -10.86
CA ALA A 170 1.41 -1.80 -9.73
C ALA A 170 2.48 -1.60 -8.63
N VAL A 171 3.22 -2.65 -8.28
CA VAL A 171 4.30 -2.53 -7.28
C VAL A 171 5.48 -1.76 -7.85
N PHE A 172 5.79 -1.92 -9.14
CA PHE A 172 6.89 -1.22 -9.78
C PHE A 172 6.59 0.28 -9.90
N SER A 173 5.39 0.67 -10.32
CA SER A 173 5.00 2.09 -10.36
C SER A 173 5.08 2.73 -8.98
N SER A 174 4.47 2.10 -7.97
CA SER A 174 4.47 2.57 -6.58
C SER A 174 5.90 2.68 -6.01
N TYR A 175 6.76 1.69 -6.31
CA TYR A 175 8.15 1.69 -5.88
C TYR A 175 8.91 2.90 -6.43
N ILE A 176 8.74 3.24 -7.71
CA ILE A 176 9.47 4.37 -8.27
C ILE A 176 8.91 5.70 -7.77
N VAL A 177 7.59 5.85 -7.64
CA VAL A 177 6.98 7.11 -7.15
C VAL A 177 7.43 7.40 -5.72
N LEU A 178 7.31 6.43 -4.82
CA LEU A 178 7.76 6.58 -3.44
C LEU A 178 9.28 6.78 -3.37
N GLY A 179 10.06 6.04 -4.16
CA GLY A 179 11.52 6.20 -4.21
C GLY A 179 11.96 7.57 -4.71
N VAL A 180 11.33 8.11 -5.76
CA VAL A 180 11.62 9.45 -6.26
C VAL A 180 11.21 10.52 -5.25
N CYS A 181 10.07 10.35 -4.57
CA CYS A 181 9.62 11.26 -3.52
C CYS A 181 10.61 11.28 -2.35
N LEU A 182 10.98 10.11 -1.82
CA LEU A 182 11.92 9.99 -0.72
C LEU A 182 13.31 10.52 -1.09
N ARG A 183 13.77 10.29 -2.33
CA ARG A 183 15.02 10.88 -2.84
C ARG A 183 14.95 12.41 -2.81
N LYS A 184 13.83 13.01 -3.26
CA LYS A 184 13.65 14.46 -3.25
C LYS A 184 13.65 15.01 -1.82
N VAL A 185 13.00 14.34 -0.87
CA VAL A 185 13.06 14.70 0.55
C VAL A 185 14.51 14.74 1.04
N PHE A 186 15.30 13.70 0.78
CA PHE A 186 16.72 13.71 1.15
C PHE A 186 17.54 14.82 0.48
N GLN A 187 17.22 15.18 -0.77
CA GLN A 187 17.93 16.25 -1.48
C GLN A 187 17.56 17.64 -0.99
N PHE A 188 16.27 17.93 -0.88
CA PHE A 188 15.77 19.27 -0.59
C PHE A 188 15.69 19.56 0.90
N ASP A 189 15.34 18.58 1.72
CA ASP A 189 15.13 18.78 3.16
C ASP A 189 16.39 18.47 3.96
N PHE A 190 17.17 17.46 3.55
CA PHE A 190 18.41 17.04 4.23
C PHE A 190 19.69 17.49 3.51
N GLY A 191 19.59 18.11 2.33
CA GLY A 191 20.73 18.65 1.59
C GLY A 191 21.67 17.60 0.97
N PHE A 192 21.24 16.33 0.83
CA PHE A 192 22.09 15.29 0.24
C PHE A 192 22.27 15.44 -1.27
N SER A 193 23.44 15.02 -1.77
CA SER A 193 23.69 14.94 -3.22
C SER A 193 22.74 13.93 -3.88
N ARG A 194 22.47 14.11 -5.18
CA ARG A 194 21.58 13.21 -5.95
C ARG A 194 21.99 11.74 -5.85
N LEU A 195 23.30 11.47 -5.88
CA LEU A 195 23.83 10.11 -5.80
C LEU A 195 23.63 9.52 -4.40
N ASN A 196 23.97 10.27 -3.35
CA ASN A 196 23.83 9.80 -1.96
C ASN A 196 22.38 9.53 -1.60
N ALA A 197 21.48 10.44 -1.96
CA ALA A 197 20.04 10.26 -1.76
C ALA A 197 19.53 9.01 -2.50
N TRP A 198 19.96 8.79 -3.74
CA TRP A 198 19.59 7.59 -4.51
C TRP A 198 20.13 6.29 -3.89
N ILE A 199 21.38 6.28 -3.42
CA ILE A 199 21.98 5.11 -2.75
C ILE A 199 21.15 4.77 -1.51
N ILE A 200 20.89 5.74 -0.64
CA ILE A 200 20.16 5.51 0.61
C ILE A 200 18.76 4.96 0.31
N VAL A 201 18.01 5.62 -0.57
CA VAL A 201 16.64 5.22 -0.93
C VAL A 201 16.58 3.81 -1.50
N SER A 202 17.55 3.42 -2.33
CA SER A 202 17.51 2.13 -3.03
C SER A 202 18.08 1.00 -2.17
N PHE A 203 19.23 1.23 -1.52
CA PHE A 203 19.95 0.16 -0.82
C PHE A 203 19.43 -0.11 0.59
N VAL A 204 18.80 0.85 1.27
CA VAL A 204 18.21 0.57 2.60
C VAL A 204 17.14 -0.53 2.53
N PRO A 205 16.14 -0.49 1.61
CA PRO A 205 15.22 -1.61 1.41
C PRO A 205 15.91 -2.94 1.07
N LEU A 206 16.98 -2.91 0.27
CA LEU A 206 17.74 -4.11 -0.07
C LEU A 206 18.44 -4.70 1.16
N ILE A 207 19.10 -3.88 1.97
CA ILE A 207 19.78 -4.33 3.19
C ILE A 207 18.78 -4.96 4.15
N LEU A 208 17.61 -4.33 4.36
CA LEU A 208 16.55 -4.89 5.21
C LEU A 208 16.03 -6.23 4.67
N PHE A 209 15.84 -6.34 3.36
CA PHE A 209 15.42 -7.59 2.72
C PHE A 209 16.45 -8.72 2.92
N LEU A 210 17.75 -8.42 2.77
CA LEU A 210 18.84 -9.36 3.01
C LEU A 210 19.01 -9.73 4.49
N ALA A 211 18.73 -8.78 5.39
CA ALA A 211 18.71 -9.01 6.84
C ALA A 211 17.54 -9.90 7.31
N GLY A 212 16.62 -10.29 6.41
CA GLY A 212 15.57 -11.25 6.71
C GLY A 212 14.15 -10.66 6.73
N ALA A 213 13.95 -9.38 6.38
CA ALA A 213 12.63 -8.77 6.26
C ALA A 213 11.91 -9.25 4.98
N LYS A 214 11.57 -10.54 4.93
CA LYS A 214 10.95 -11.23 3.78
C LYS A 214 9.47 -11.55 4.00
N ASN A 215 8.99 -11.50 5.24
CA ASN A 215 7.58 -11.74 5.57
C ASN A 215 6.74 -10.52 5.17
N LEU A 216 6.01 -10.64 4.05
CA LEU A 216 5.19 -9.56 3.49
C LEU A 216 4.22 -8.96 4.52
N LEU A 217 3.38 -9.81 5.14
CA LEU A 217 2.32 -9.35 6.06
C LEU A 217 2.91 -8.66 7.29
N LEU A 218 4.01 -9.18 7.82
CA LEU A 218 4.69 -8.57 8.96
C LEU A 218 5.28 -7.21 8.57
N VAL A 219 5.93 -7.09 7.40
CA VAL A 219 6.52 -5.84 6.94
C VAL A 219 5.44 -4.77 6.72
N ILE A 220 4.39 -5.07 5.96
CA ILE A 220 3.33 -4.08 5.69
C ILE A 220 2.50 -3.78 6.94
N GLY A 221 2.27 -4.78 7.81
CA GLY A 221 1.59 -4.59 9.08
C GLY A 221 2.36 -3.67 10.03
N LEU A 222 3.68 -3.87 10.12
CA LEU A 222 4.57 -3.00 10.92
C LEU A 222 4.59 -1.58 10.36
N VAL A 223 4.79 -1.43 9.05
CA VAL A 223 4.78 -0.09 8.42
C VAL A 223 3.42 0.59 8.63
N GLY A 224 2.32 -0.13 8.42
CA GLY A 224 0.96 0.39 8.63
C GLY A 224 0.75 0.90 10.04
N ILE A 225 1.00 0.06 11.05
CA ILE A 225 0.73 0.43 12.45
C ILE A 225 1.72 1.47 12.96
N VAL A 226 3.02 1.29 12.71
CA VAL A 226 4.07 2.17 13.28
C VAL A 226 4.10 3.49 12.54
N MET A 227 4.26 3.47 11.21
CA MET A 227 4.36 4.72 10.43
C MET A 227 3.00 5.38 10.30
N GLY A 228 1.95 4.62 9.97
CA GLY A 228 0.60 5.16 9.90
C GLY A 228 0.10 5.65 11.27
N GLY A 229 0.45 4.97 12.36
CA GLY A 229 0.06 5.38 13.71
C GLY A 229 0.74 6.68 14.12
N LEU A 230 2.04 6.80 13.85
CA LEU A 230 2.79 8.04 14.04
C LEU A 230 2.21 9.18 13.20
N GLU A 231 1.94 8.93 11.93
CA GLU A 231 1.35 9.90 11.01
C GLU A 231 -0.05 10.37 11.49
N GLY A 232 -0.88 9.43 11.96
CA GLY A 232 -2.19 9.71 12.53
C GLY A 232 -2.12 10.57 13.79
N VAL A 233 -1.22 10.24 14.72
CA VAL A 233 -0.98 11.04 15.94
C VAL A 233 -0.51 12.45 15.58
N LEU A 234 0.48 12.58 14.70
CA LEU A 234 1.00 13.89 14.26
C LEU A 234 -0.11 14.71 13.60
N THR A 235 -0.91 14.10 12.72
CA THR A 235 -2.03 14.77 12.06
C THR A 235 -3.05 15.31 13.06
N ILE A 236 -3.41 14.54 14.08
CA ILE A 236 -4.34 14.98 15.13
C ILE A 236 -3.77 16.14 15.95
N LEU A 237 -2.49 16.06 16.33
CA LEU A 237 -1.82 17.12 17.09
C LEU A 237 -1.68 18.41 16.26
N ILE A 238 -1.37 18.30 14.98
CA ILE A 238 -1.31 19.42 14.03
C ILE A 238 -2.69 20.05 13.88
N TYR A 239 -3.74 19.24 13.66
CA TYR A 239 -5.12 19.72 13.57
C TYR A 239 -5.51 20.53 14.81
N ARG A 240 -5.26 19.99 16.02
CA ARG A 240 -5.59 20.68 17.26
C ARG A 240 -4.80 21.98 17.47
N ARG A 241 -3.53 22.01 17.05
CA ARG A 241 -2.71 23.23 17.11
C ARG A 241 -3.21 24.27 16.11
N ALA A 242 -3.57 23.85 14.90
CA ALA A 242 -4.11 24.71 13.86
C ALA A 242 -5.50 25.27 14.22
N ASP A 243 -6.36 24.48 14.86
CA ASP A 243 -7.68 24.91 15.32
C ASP A 243 -7.58 26.02 16.40
N ARG A 244 -6.62 25.90 17.33
CA ARG A 244 -6.44 26.88 18.42
C ARG A 244 -5.66 28.13 18.03
N HIS A 245 -4.66 27.99 17.16
CA HIS A 245 -3.69 29.05 16.86
C HIS A 245 -3.65 29.45 15.38
N GLY A 246 -4.56 28.92 14.56
CA GLY A 246 -4.60 29.18 13.13
C GLY A 246 -5.17 30.55 12.80
N ASN A 247 -4.45 31.31 11.99
CA ASN A 247 -4.89 32.63 11.51
C ASN A 247 -5.70 32.55 10.19
N ARG A 248 -5.89 31.36 9.64
CA ARG A 248 -6.60 31.13 8.36
C ARG A 248 -7.94 30.46 8.64
N ARG A 249 -9.01 30.96 7.99
CA ARG A 249 -10.32 30.28 8.00
C ARG A 249 -10.27 29.04 7.10
N PRO A 250 -10.66 27.85 7.59
CA PRO A 250 -10.69 26.63 6.79
C PRO A 250 -11.83 26.64 5.77
N GLU A 251 -11.67 25.88 4.69
CA GLU A 251 -12.64 25.74 3.60
C GLU A 251 -13.90 24.96 4.02
N TYR A 252 -13.76 24.08 5.01
CA TYR A 252 -14.84 23.41 5.73
C TYR A 252 -14.34 23.13 7.15
N ASP A 253 -15.24 23.21 8.12
CA ASP A 253 -14.93 22.88 9.51
C ASP A 253 -15.44 21.46 9.83
N VAL A 254 -14.68 20.74 10.63
CA VAL A 254 -15.04 19.40 11.11
C VAL A 254 -15.05 19.47 12.62
N PHE A 255 -16.24 19.51 13.21
CA PHE A 255 -16.36 19.47 14.66
C PHE A 255 -16.05 18.06 15.17
N VAL A 256 -14.87 17.88 15.78
CA VAL A 256 -14.49 16.63 16.44
C VAL A 256 -14.33 16.88 17.93
N PRO A 257 -15.16 16.23 18.80
CA PRO A 257 -15.02 16.35 20.24
C PRO A 257 -13.61 15.98 20.70
N LYS A 258 -13.06 16.73 21.68
CA LYS A 258 -11.70 16.48 22.21
C LYS A 258 -11.51 15.05 22.72
N ILE A 259 -12.57 14.44 23.26
CA ILE A 259 -12.53 13.07 23.74
C ILE A 259 -12.29 12.08 22.60
N VAL A 260 -12.88 12.31 21.42
CA VAL A 260 -12.68 11.48 20.23
C VAL A 260 -11.25 11.62 19.72
N LEU A 261 -10.70 12.84 19.69
CA LEU A 261 -9.31 13.06 19.26
C LEU A 261 -8.31 12.33 20.15
N TRP A 262 -8.47 12.41 21.48
CA TRP A 262 -7.59 11.72 22.42
C TRP A 262 -7.78 10.21 22.41
N LEU A 263 -9.00 9.73 22.18
CA LEU A 263 -9.28 8.32 22.00
C LEU A 263 -8.58 7.79 20.74
N LEU A 264 -8.60 8.53 19.61
CA LEU A 264 -7.86 8.16 18.40
C LEU A 264 -6.35 8.13 18.64
N VAL A 265 -5.79 9.13 19.34
CA VAL A 265 -4.37 9.13 19.74
C VAL A 265 -4.05 7.90 20.60
N ALA A 266 -4.89 7.57 21.57
CA ALA A 266 -4.71 6.39 22.41
C ALA A 266 -4.74 5.10 21.58
N ILE A 267 -5.68 4.95 20.64
CA ILE A 267 -5.74 3.80 19.73
C ILE A 267 -4.45 3.66 18.93
N PHE A 268 -3.95 4.75 18.33
CA PHE A 268 -2.70 4.69 17.57
C PHE A 268 -1.49 4.35 18.45
N VAL A 269 -1.37 4.97 19.62
CA VAL A 269 -0.25 4.71 20.55
C VAL A 269 -0.30 3.28 21.09
N LEU A 270 -1.47 2.79 21.51
CA LEU A 270 -1.64 1.42 21.97
C LEU A 270 -1.39 0.41 20.86
N GLY A 271 -1.86 0.70 19.63
CA GLY A 271 -1.59 -0.12 18.46
C GLY A 271 -0.10 -0.26 18.18
N MET A 272 0.63 0.86 18.19
CA MET A 272 2.09 0.87 18.05
C MET A 272 2.78 0.08 19.17
N ALA A 273 2.39 0.29 20.43
CA ALA A 273 2.99 -0.41 21.57
C ALA A 273 2.76 -1.92 21.50
N TYR A 274 1.55 -2.36 21.16
CA TYR A 274 1.23 -3.78 21.02
C TYR A 274 1.99 -4.42 19.86
N GLN A 275 2.08 -3.75 18.70
CA GLN A 275 2.82 -4.29 17.55
C GLN A 275 4.31 -4.49 17.88
N LEU A 276 4.91 -3.54 18.60
CA LEU A 276 6.31 -3.66 19.05
C LEU A 276 6.50 -4.75 20.11
N TRP A 277 5.50 -4.99 20.96
CA TRP A 277 5.54 -6.09 21.92
C TRP A 277 5.43 -7.46 21.23
N MET A 278 4.57 -7.59 20.21
CA MET A 278 4.39 -8.83 19.43
C MET A 278 5.61 -9.20 18.56
N LEU A 279 6.51 -8.25 18.30
CA LEU A 279 7.75 -8.46 17.55
C LEU A 279 8.90 -9.04 18.41
N LYS A 280 8.73 -9.10 19.74
CA LYS A 280 9.68 -9.76 20.67
C LYS A 280 9.40 -11.25 20.76
#